data_AF-A0AA43CQX4-F1
#
_entry.id   AF-A0AA43CQX4-F1
#
_cell.length_a   1.000
_cell.length_b   1.000
_cell.length_c   1.000
_cell.angle_alpha   90.00
_cell.angle_beta   90.00
_cell.angle_gamma   90.00
#
_symmetry.space_group_name_H-M   'P 1'
#
loop_
_entity.id
_entity.type
_entity.pdbx_description
1 polymer ?
#
loop_
_entity_poly.entity_id
_entity_poly.type
_entity_poly.pdbx_seq_one_letter_code
_entity_poly.pdbx_strand_id
1 'polypeptide(L)'
;MRRLILALACCALSTGAWAQTQTSVPKEITGYKTILVSFSEGAKKCNLEDPAAYSARLTDKLGEIGIQQSDQSLLVATLGVSGKKFGVNCVSMVELRFNAALGKENIVTDNQNVRQVVDKLGVFPITLYSNGMFGVQPQAEPSAGGESTESKKAIIGMIDDLVTRLKEKRQ
;
A
#
# COMPACT_ATOMS: atom_id res chain seq x y z
N MET A 1 22.22 8.22 -62.58
CA MET A 1 22.26 8.83 -61.23
C MET A 1 20.91 8.61 -60.56
N ARG A 2 20.83 7.67 -59.60
CA ARG A 2 19.59 7.33 -58.87
C ARG A 2 19.36 8.38 -57.77
N ARG A 3 18.23 9.07 -57.80
CA ARG A 3 17.77 9.93 -56.70
C ARG A 3 16.95 9.08 -55.73
N LEU A 4 17.54 8.71 -54.59
CA LEU A 4 16.80 8.36 -53.39
C LEU A 4 16.30 9.67 -52.77
N ILE A 5 14.99 9.83 -52.60
CA ILE A 5 14.44 10.79 -51.65
C ILE A 5 13.45 10.05 -50.76
N LEU A 6 13.85 10.04 -49.48
CA LEU A 6 13.20 9.52 -48.28
C LEU A 6 11.70 9.80 -48.24
N ALA A 7 10.90 8.77 -47.99
CA ALA A 7 9.56 8.91 -47.45
C ALA A 7 9.67 9.18 -45.94
N LEU A 8 9.33 10.40 -45.52
CA LEU A 8 9.20 10.77 -44.11
C LEU A 8 7.88 10.21 -43.58
N ALA A 9 7.92 9.03 -42.96
CA ALA A 9 6.79 8.51 -42.20
C ALA A 9 6.70 9.28 -40.88
N CYS A 10 5.84 10.30 -40.83
CA CYS A 10 5.38 10.88 -39.56
C CYS A 10 4.55 9.83 -38.82
N CYS A 11 5.22 8.95 -38.06
CA CYS A 11 4.59 8.28 -36.95
C CYS A 11 4.27 9.36 -35.92
N ALA A 12 3.07 9.95 -36.04
CA ALA A 12 2.42 10.63 -34.93
C ALA A 12 2.23 9.55 -33.85
N LEU A 13 3.24 9.43 -32.99
CA LEU A 13 3.15 8.77 -31.71
C LEU A 13 2.03 9.50 -30.98
N SER A 14 0.84 8.91 -31.06
CA SER A 14 -0.20 9.10 -30.07
C SER A 14 0.44 8.70 -28.74
N THR A 15 1.06 9.69 -28.10
CA THR A 15 1.22 9.71 -26.66
C THR A 15 -0.20 9.71 -26.11
N GLY A 16 -0.80 8.52 -26.11
CA GLY A 16 -1.87 8.19 -25.20
C GLY A 16 -1.26 8.44 -23.83
N ALA A 17 -1.45 9.66 -23.36
CA ALA A 17 -1.42 9.96 -21.96
C ALA A 17 -2.51 9.05 -21.38
N TRP A 18 -2.12 7.85 -20.99
CA TRP A 18 -2.77 7.12 -19.92
C TRP A 18 -2.48 7.91 -18.64
N ALA A 19 -2.96 9.15 -18.59
CA ALA A 19 -3.44 9.71 -17.36
C ALA A 19 -4.65 8.82 -17.01
N GLN A 20 -4.36 7.66 -16.43
CA GLN A 20 -5.28 7.09 -15.47
C GLN A 20 -5.41 8.20 -14.43
N THR A 21 -6.41 9.03 -14.62
CA THR A 21 -6.98 9.90 -13.62
C THR A 21 -7.28 8.98 -12.44
N GLN A 22 -6.29 8.84 -11.55
CA GLN A 22 -6.51 8.56 -10.15
C GLN A 22 -7.25 9.78 -9.60
N THR A 23 -8.51 9.93 -10.01
CA THR A 23 -9.50 10.73 -9.31
C THR A 23 -9.37 10.35 -7.86
N SER A 24 -9.11 11.35 -7.02
CA SER A 24 -8.74 11.22 -5.63
C SER A 24 -9.78 10.45 -4.82
N VAL A 25 -9.69 9.11 -4.82
CA VAL A 25 -10.44 8.21 -3.93
C VAL A 25 -10.08 8.36 -2.43
N PRO A 26 -8.98 9.01 -1.98
CA PRO A 26 -8.71 9.11 -0.54
C PRO A 26 -9.86 9.68 0.28
N LYS A 27 -10.61 10.65 -0.26
CA LYS A 27 -11.77 11.28 0.41
C LYS A 27 -12.89 10.28 0.73
N GLU A 28 -13.06 9.25 -0.11
CA GLU A 28 -14.07 8.20 0.05
C GLU A 28 -13.68 7.15 1.10
N ILE A 29 -12.42 7.14 1.56
CA ILE A 29 -11.95 6.23 2.60
C ILE A 29 -12.40 6.77 3.96
N THR A 30 -13.51 6.23 4.45
CA THR A 30 -14.12 6.58 5.75
C THR A 30 -14.05 5.44 6.78
N GLY A 31 -13.76 4.21 6.35
CA GLY A 31 -13.57 3.09 7.25
C GLY A 31 -13.02 1.83 6.57
N TYR A 32 -12.58 0.87 7.38
CA TYR A 32 -12.02 -0.42 6.93
C TYR A 32 -12.60 -1.58 7.75
N LYS A 33 -12.62 -2.78 7.17
CA LYS A 33 -13.09 -3.99 7.84
C LYS A 33 -12.04 -4.59 8.76
N THR A 34 -10.82 -4.70 8.24
CA THR A 34 -9.68 -5.27 8.96
C THR A 34 -8.35 -4.68 8.47
N ILE A 35 -7.33 -4.81 9.31
CA ILE A 35 -5.93 -4.51 8.97
C ILE A 35 -5.20 -5.83 8.74
N LEU A 36 -4.53 -5.94 7.60
CA LEU A 36 -3.63 -7.04 7.29
C LEU A 36 -2.19 -6.53 7.29
N VAL A 37 -1.36 -7.03 8.21
CA VAL A 37 0.08 -6.74 8.23
C VAL A 37 0.81 -7.90 7.56
N SER A 38 1.64 -7.61 6.56
CA SER A 38 2.45 -8.60 5.87
C SER A 38 3.92 -8.25 5.92
N PHE A 39 4.78 -9.27 6.04
CA PHE A 39 6.23 -9.12 6.16
C PHE A 39 6.93 -9.84 5.02
N SER A 40 7.88 -9.17 4.36
CA SER A 40 8.81 -9.85 3.45
C SER A 40 9.79 -10.73 4.24
N GLU A 41 10.40 -11.73 3.60
CA GLU A 41 11.49 -12.50 4.21
C GLU A 41 12.65 -11.61 4.70
N GLY A 42 12.93 -10.52 3.98
CA GLY A 42 13.98 -9.59 4.37
C GLY A 42 13.63 -8.71 5.57
N ALA A 43 12.33 -8.50 5.86
CA ALA A 43 11.88 -7.86 7.09
C ALA A 43 12.19 -8.74 8.32
N LYS A 44 12.03 -10.06 8.18
CA LYS A 44 12.44 -11.04 9.20
C LYS A 44 13.92 -10.95 9.50
N LYS A 45 14.75 -10.92 8.45
CA LYS A 45 16.22 -10.77 8.56
C LYS A 45 16.64 -9.44 9.21
N CYS A 46 15.77 -8.44 9.15
CA CYS A 46 15.96 -7.16 9.82
C CYS A 46 15.37 -7.12 11.25
N ASN A 47 14.79 -8.22 11.74
CA ASN A 47 14.03 -8.27 13.00
C ASN A 47 12.97 -7.16 13.04
N LEU A 48 12.04 -7.18 12.07
CA LEU A 48 10.92 -6.24 12.00
C LEU A 48 9.57 -6.96 12.14
N GLU A 49 9.52 -8.08 12.87
CA GLU A 49 8.34 -8.95 12.94
C GLU A 49 7.50 -8.68 14.19
N ASP A 50 6.76 -7.57 14.20
CA ASP A 50 5.77 -7.27 15.24
C ASP A 50 4.40 -6.87 14.64
N PRO A 51 3.62 -7.84 14.12
CA PRO A 51 2.31 -7.56 13.53
C PRO A 51 1.36 -6.86 14.49
N ALA A 52 1.41 -7.20 15.79
CA ALA A 52 0.49 -6.68 16.78
C ALA A 52 0.76 -5.18 17.03
N ALA A 53 2.02 -4.79 17.23
CA ALA A 53 2.36 -3.38 17.44
C ALA A 53 2.07 -2.52 16.21
N TYR A 54 2.41 -3.00 15.01
CA TYR A 54 2.18 -2.22 13.78
C TYR A 54 0.69 -2.12 13.43
N SER A 55 -0.08 -3.19 13.62
CA SER A 55 -1.54 -3.15 13.46
C SER A 55 -2.19 -2.22 14.47
N ALA A 56 -1.81 -2.29 15.75
CA ALA A 56 -2.35 -1.43 16.79
C ALA A 56 -2.05 0.04 16.50
N ARG A 57 -0.81 0.36 16.07
CA ARG A 57 -0.44 1.72 15.70
C ARG A 57 -1.20 2.24 14.50
N LEU A 58 -1.37 1.42 13.46
CA LEU A 58 -2.14 1.83 12.29
C LEU A 58 -3.61 2.06 12.65
N THR A 59 -4.23 1.21 13.46
CA THR A 59 -5.60 1.42 13.97
C THR A 59 -5.74 2.75 14.68
N ASP A 60 -4.86 3.02 15.65
CA ASP A 60 -4.83 4.27 16.43
C ASP A 60 -4.76 5.50 15.50
N LYS A 61 -3.80 5.51 14.57
CA LYS A 61 -3.57 6.62 13.65
C LYS A 61 -4.69 6.83 12.63
N LEU A 62 -5.27 5.75 12.10
CA LEU A 62 -6.44 5.85 11.23
C LEU A 62 -7.64 6.42 11.99
N GLY A 63 -7.82 6.00 13.25
CA GLY A 63 -8.86 6.52 14.14
C GLY A 63 -8.76 8.03 14.38
N GLU A 64 -7.55 8.55 14.60
CA GLU A 64 -7.28 10.00 14.76
C GLU A 64 -7.71 10.84 13.55
N ILE A 65 -7.72 10.25 12.35
CA ILE A 65 -8.15 10.94 11.12
C ILE A 65 -9.60 10.60 10.73
N GLY A 66 -10.35 9.94 11.61
CA GLY A 66 -11.76 9.61 11.39
C GLY A 66 -11.98 8.43 10.43
N ILE A 67 -10.99 7.57 10.23
CA ILE A 67 -11.13 6.31 9.49
C ILE A 67 -11.26 5.19 10.52
N GLN A 68 -12.46 4.63 10.66
CA GLN A 68 -12.77 3.68 11.74
C GLN A 68 -12.93 2.25 11.24
N GLN A 69 -12.69 1.29 12.13
CA GLN A 69 -12.98 -0.11 11.83
C GLN A 69 -14.49 -0.36 11.83
N SER A 70 -15.01 -1.01 10.79
CA SER A 70 -16.43 -1.37 10.66
C SER A 70 -16.59 -2.64 9.84
N ASP A 71 -17.37 -3.59 10.36
CA ASP A 71 -17.69 -4.84 9.67
C ASP A 71 -18.48 -4.65 8.37
N GLN A 72 -19.12 -3.48 8.21
CA GLN A 72 -19.86 -3.08 7.01
C GLN A 72 -18.96 -2.51 5.91
N SER A 73 -17.69 -2.19 6.22
CA SER A 73 -16.75 -1.69 5.21
C SER A 73 -16.35 -2.80 4.23
N LEU A 74 -16.23 -2.44 2.95
CA LEU A 74 -15.67 -3.31 1.90
C LEU A 74 -14.15 -3.16 1.77
N LEU A 75 -13.55 -2.23 2.54
CA LEU A 75 -12.13 -1.93 2.44
C LEU A 75 -11.32 -2.75 3.42
N VAL A 76 -10.19 -3.26 2.95
CA VAL A 76 -9.15 -3.87 3.76
C VAL A 76 -7.95 -2.93 3.76
N ALA A 77 -7.54 -2.50 4.94
CA ALA A 77 -6.28 -1.79 5.11
C ALA A 77 -5.14 -2.82 5.12
N THR A 78 -4.12 -2.63 4.31
CA THR A 78 -2.96 -3.52 4.24
C THR A 78 -1.70 -2.73 4.54
N LEU A 79 -0.89 -3.24 5.46
CA LEU A 79 0.42 -2.71 5.79
C LEU A 79 1.48 -3.73 5.36
N GLY A 80 2.21 -3.42 4.29
CA GLY A 80 3.35 -4.21 3.85
C GLY A 80 4.63 -3.70 4.50
N VAL A 81 5.34 -4.55 5.23
CA VAL A 81 6.65 -4.23 5.81
C VAL A 81 7.70 -5.09 5.13
N SER A 82 8.67 -4.43 4.50
CA SER A 82 9.78 -5.08 3.82
C SER A 82 11.12 -4.58 4.34
N GLY A 83 12.14 -5.41 4.22
CA GLY A 83 13.46 -5.13 4.76
C GLY A 83 14.58 -5.76 3.94
N LYS A 84 15.78 -5.22 4.07
CA LYS A 84 17.02 -5.81 3.57
C LYS A 84 18.18 -5.40 4.48
N LYS A 85 18.86 -6.40 5.06
CA LYS A 85 20.07 -6.17 5.85
C LYS A 85 21.25 -5.81 4.93
N PHE A 86 21.99 -4.76 5.28
CA PHE A 86 23.19 -4.30 4.60
C PHE A 86 24.24 -3.90 5.64
N GLY A 87 25.19 -4.79 5.91
CA GLY A 87 26.16 -4.62 7.00
C GLY A 87 25.45 -4.47 8.35
N VAL A 88 25.75 -3.40 9.07
CA VAL A 88 25.11 -3.03 10.35
C VAL A 88 23.80 -2.29 10.17
N ASN A 89 23.33 -2.06 8.94
CA ASN A 89 22.09 -1.32 8.67
C ASN A 89 20.99 -2.26 8.19
N CYS A 90 19.75 -1.93 8.51
CA CYS A 90 18.58 -2.42 7.82
C CYS A 90 18.00 -1.31 6.94
N VAL A 91 17.76 -1.65 5.68
CA VAL A 91 16.96 -0.86 4.76
C VAL A 91 15.53 -1.37 4.85
N SER A 92 14.56 -0.52 5.21
CA SER A 92 13.16 -0.92 5.33
C SER A 92 12.25 -0.10 4.43
N MET A 93 11.17 -0.72 3.97
CA MET A 93 10.08 -0.05 3.26
C MET A 93 8.75 -0.48 3.87
N VAL A 94 7.90 0.51 4.16
CA VAL A 94 6.55 0.34 4.68
C VAL A 94 5.56 0.85 3.63
N GLU A 95 4.54 0.08 3.33
CA GLU A 95 3.52 0.44 2.35
C GLU A 95 2.12 0.30 2.95
N LEU A 96 1.33 1.36 2.88
CA LEU A 96 -0.07 1.39 3.28
C LEU A 96 -0.95 1.33 2.04
N ARG A 97 -1.83 0.33 1.97
CA ARG A 97 -2.83 0.18 0.90
C ARG A 97 -4.24 0.09 1.48
N PHE A 98 -5.22 0.62 0.76
CA PHE A 98 -6.63 0.32 0.96
C PHE A 98 -7.15 -0.41 -0.25
N ASN A 99 -7.58 -1.65 -0.04
CA ASN A 99 -8.06 -2.53 -1.09
C ASN A 99 -9.56 -2.77 -0.90
N ALA A 100 -10.38 -2.53 -1.93
CA ALA A 100 -11.74 -3.04 -1.95
C ALA A 100 -11.67 -4.54 -2.27
N ALA A 101 -12.09 -5.36 -1.31
CA ALA A 101 -12.10 -6.81 -1.42
C ALA A 101 -13.55 -7.31 -1.44
N LEU A 102 -13.87 -8.17 -2.40
CA LEU A 102 -15.13 -8.91 -2.38
C LEU A 102 -14.96 -10.14 -1.49
N GLY A 103 -15.76 -10.22 -0.43
CA GLY A 103 -15.86 -11.44 0.38
C GLY A 103 -16.41 -12.61 -0.44
N LYS A 104 -16.10 -13.84 -0.03
CA LYS A 104 -16.57 -15.08 -0.69
C LYS A 104 -18.10 -15.10 -0.79
N GLU A 105 -18.78 -14.59 0.23
CA GLU A 105 -20.23 -14.42 0.32
C GLU A 105 -20.83 -13.57 -0.84
N ASN A 106 -20.09 -12.58 -1.33
CA ASN A 106 -20.50 -11.68 -2.42
C ASN A 106 -20.14 -12.23 -3.80
N ILE A 107 -19.26 -13.23 -3.87
CA ILE A 107 -18.88 -13.93 -5.10
C ILE A 107 -19.82 -15.12 -5.35
N VAL A 108 -20.25 -15.80 -4.28
CA VAL A 108 -21.08 -17.01 -4.35
C VAL A 108 -22.55 -16.69 -4.63
N THR A 109 -23.04 -15.52 -4.21
CA THR A 109 -24.32 -15.01 -4.68
C THR A 109 -24.12 -14.43 -6.07
N ASP A 110 -24.76 -15.00 -7.10
CA ASP A 110 -24.74 -14.52 -8.48
C ASP A 110 -25.50 -13.18 -8.61
N ASN A 111 -25.03 -12.19 -7.86
CA ASN A 111 -25.60 -10.87 -7.82
C ASN A 111 -25.13 -10.14 -9.07
N GLN A 112 -26.04 -9.98 -10.03
CA GLN A 112 -25.77 -9.33 -11.31
C GLN A 112 -25.13 -7.93 -11.16
N ASN A 113 -25.41 -7.22 -10.07
CA ASN A 113 -24.81 -5.91 -9.79
C ASN A 113 -23.32 -6.04 -9.41
N VAL A 114 -22.96 -7.05 -8.61
CA VAL A 114 -21.54 -7.32 -8.27
C VAL A 114 -20.78 -7.74 -9.52
N ARG A 115 -21.40 -8.58 -10.37
CA ARG A 115 -20.81 -9.06 -11.63
C ARG A 115 -20.53 -7.92 -12.61
N GLN A 116 -21.47 -7.00 -12.80
CA GLN A 116 -21.27 -5.82 -13.65
C GLN A 116 -20.18 -4.88 -13.12
N VAL A 117 -20.01 -4.77 -11.79
CA VAL A 117 -18.94 -3.97 -11.18
C VAL A 117 -17.60 -4.69 -11.34
N VAL A 118 -17.57 -6.01 -11.19
CA VAL A 118 -16.38 -6.84 -11.42
C VAL A 118 -15.91 -6.78 -12.88
N ASP A 119 -16.82 -6.98 -13.82
CA ASP A 119 -16.53 -6.98 -15.25
C ASP A 119 -16.09 -5.61 -15.77
N LYS A 120 -16.60 -4.51 -15.18
CA LYS A 120 -16.19 -3.13 -15.54
C LYS A 120 -14.82 -2.75 -14.99
N LEU A 121 -14.45 -3.26 -13.82
CA LEU A 121 -13.20 -2.89 -13.13
C LEU A 121 -12.05 -3.85 -13.45
N GLY A 122 -12.35 -5.02 -14.04
CA GLY A 122 -11.42 -5.92 -14.71
C GLY A 122 -10.46 -6.69 -13.81
N VAL A 123 -10.12 -6.18 -12.62
CA VAL A 123 -9.18 -6.83 -11.68
C VAL A 123 -9.60 -6.56 -10.24
N PHE A 124 -9.77 -7.64 -9.46
CA PHE A 124 -9.90 -7.59 -8.00
C PHE A 124 -8.69 -8.25 -7.32
N PRO A 125 -8.26 -7.76 -6.14
CA PRO A 125 -8.79 -6.61 -5.40
C PRO A 125 -8.47 -5.26 -6.06
N ILE A 126 -9.32 -4.26 -5.84
CA ILE A 126 -9.12 -2.90 -6.36
C ILE A 126 -8.39 -2.08 -5.30
N THR A 127 -7.19 -1.58 -5.63
CA THR A 127 -6.46 -0.67 -4.75
C THR A 127 -6.98 0.76 -4.92
N LEU A 128 -7.64 1.29 -3.90
CA LEU A 128 -8.17 2.66 -3.88
C LEU A 128 -7.12 3.68 -3.44
N TYR A 129 -6.18 3.24 -2.62
CA TYR A 129 -5.05 4.04 -2.17
C TYR A 129 -3.84 3.12 -2.00
N SER A 130 -2.68 3.59 -2.44
CA SER A 130 -1.39 3.04 -2.05
C SER A 130 -0.41 4.19 -1.85
N ASN A 131 0.39 4.09 -0.79
CA ASN A 131 1.55 4.93 -0.59
C ASN A 131 2.61 4.16 0.18
N GLY A 132 3.88 4.43 -0.15
CA GLY A 132 5.03 3.77 0.42
C GLY A 132 6.03 4.76 0.99
N MET A 133 6.75 4.33 2.01
CA MET A 133 7.88 5.04 2.60
C MET A 133 9.06 4.12 2.77
N PHE A 134 10.25 4.72 2.66
CA PHE A 134 11.52 4.04 2.69
C PHE A 134 12.41 4.69 3.75
N GLY A 135 13.18 3.88 4.46
CA GLY A 135 14.19 4.37 5.38
C GLY A 135 15.34 3.39 5.57
N VAL A 136 16.40 3.89 6.18
CA VAL A 136 17.60 3.14 6.52
C VAL A 136 17.93 3.42 7.97
N GLN A 137 18.13 2.36 8.74
CA GLN A 137 18.39 2.45 10.17
C GLN A 137 19.50 1.48 10.58
N PRO A 138 20.36 1.85 11.53
CA PRO A 138 21.31 0.92 12.10
C PRO A 138 20.56 -0.19 12.85
N GLN A 139 20.91 -1.43 12.58
CA GLN A 139 20.48 -2.60 13.32
C GLN A 139 21.47 -2.80 14.47
N ALA A 140 21.23 -2.14 15.61
CA ALA A 140 21.91 -2.53 16.84
C ALA A 140 21.37 -3.92 17.20
N GLU A 141 22.20 -4.96 17.06
CA GLU A 141 21.88 -6.30 17.55
C GLU A 141 21.78 -6.22 19.08
N PRO A 142 20.60 -6.42 19.69
CA PRO A 142 20.56 -6.57 21.13
C PRO A 142 21.39 -7.80 21.49
N SER A 143 22.20 -7.68 22.53
CA SER A 143 23.11 -8.73 23.02
C SER A 143 22.43 -10.08 23.34
N ALA A 144 21.10 -10.11 23.35
CA ALA A 144 20.25 -11.28 23.61
C ALA A 144 19.39 -11.75 22.41
N GLY A 145 19.64 -11.28 21.18
CA GLY A 145 18.96 -11.82 19.98
C GLY A 145 17.49 -11.39 19.77
N GLY A 146 17.07 -10.28 20.38
CA GLY A 146 15.75 -9.66 20.20
C GLY A 146 15.61 -8.63 19.06
N GLU A 147 14.44 -8.02 18.99
CA GLU A 147 14.13 -6.93 18.04
C GLU A 147 14.91 -5.65 18.39
N SER A 148 15.44 -4.94 17.39
CA SER A 148 16.09 -3.64 17.63
C SER A 148 15.03 -2.58 17.92
N THR A 149 15.05 -1.99 19.13
CA THR A 149 14.08 -0.95 19.55
C THR A 149 14.06 0.24 18.59
N GLU A 150 15.20 0.59 17.99
CA GLU A 150 15.31 1.68 17.02
C GLU A 150 14.68 1.34 15.66
N SER A 151 14.82 0.09 15.21
CA SER A 151 14.20 -0.35 13.95
C SER A 151 12.68 -0.39 14.07
N LYS A 152 12.15 -0.85 15.19
CA LYS A 152 10.71 -0.80 15.49
C LYS A 152 10.16 0.62 15.53
N LYS A 153 10.86 1.54 16.21
CA LYS A 153 10.51 2.97 16.23
C LYS A 153 10.48 3.57 14.82
N ALA A 154 11.44 3.20 13.96
CA ALA A 154 11.48 3.67 12.59
C ALA A 154 10.24 3.22 11.79
N ILE A 155 9.82 1.96 11.91
CA ILE A 155 8.60 1.46 11.26
C ILE A 155 7.37 2.18 11.78
N ILE A 156 7.26 2.40 13.10
CA ILE A 156 6.17 3.18 13.70
C ILE A 156 6.13 4.61 13.15
N GLY A 157 7.28 5.28 13.03
CA GLY A 157 7.38 6.61 12.42
C GLY A 157 6.92 6.62 10.96
N MET A 158 7.31 5.61 10.17
CA MET A 158 6.84 5.49 8.77
C MET A 158 5.33 5.27 8.69
N ILE A 159 4.72 4.54 9.62
CA ILE A 159 3.25 4.39 9.70
C ILE A 159 2.60 5.75 9.95
N ASP A 160 3.10 6.51 10.92
CA ASP A 160 2.57 7.84 11.27
C ASP A 160 2.63 8.80 10.07
N ASP A 161 3.75 8.82 9.37
CA ASP A 161 3.96 9.66 8.20
C ASP A 161 3.06 9.24 7.02
N LEU A 162 2.87 7.94 6.81
CA LEU A 162 1.96 7.41 5.79
C LEU A 162 0.50 7.82 6.06
N VAL A 163 0.06 7.79 7.32
CA VAL A 163 -1.28 8.22 7.71
C VAL A 163 -1.42 9.74 7.61
N THR A 164 -0.38 10.50 7.96
CA THR A 164 -0.34 11.95 7.77
C THR A 164 -0.51 12.32 6.30
N ARG A 165 0.22 11.64 5.39
CA ARG A 165 0.06 11.83 3.94
C ARG A 165 -1.33 11.45 3.45
N LEU A 166 -1.95 10.41 4.02
CA LEU A 166 -3.33 10.05 3.71
C LEU A 166 -4.29 11.17 4.13
N LYS A 167 -4.11 11.74 5.33
CA LYS A 167 -4.90 12.89 5.81
C LYS A 167 -4.79 14.09 4.88
N GLU A 168 -3.57 14.43 4.45
CA GLU A 168 -3.33 15.54 3.51
C GLU A 168 -4.04 15.31 2.18
N LYS A 169 -3.98 14.08 1.64
CA LYS A 169 -4.67 13.70 0.39
C LYS A 169 -6.20 13.65 0.51
N ARG A 170 -6.74 13.68 1.73
CA ARG A 170 -8.19 13.72 2.01
C ARG A 170 -8.76 15.14 2.12
N GLN A 171 -7.90 16.17 2.16
CA GLN A 171 -8.33 17.57 2.16
C GLN A 171 -8.56 18.04 0.72
#